data_AF-A0A962C426-F1
#
_entry.id   AF-A0A962C426-F1
#
_cell.length_a   1.000
_cell.length_b   1.000
_cell.length_c   1.000
_cell.angle_alpha   90.00
_cell.angle_beta   90.00
_cell.angle_gamma   90.00
#
_symmetry.space_group_name_H-M   'P 1'
#
loop_
_entity.id
_entity.type
_entity.pdbx_description
1 polymer ?
#
loop_
_entity_poly.entity_id
_entity_poly.type
_entity_poly.pdbx_seq_one_letter_code
_entity_poly.pdbx_strand_id
1 'polypeptide(L)'
;EVFETILFFIAMWSEHNGTAIVAGLIAGSASLAAVAYWMLRLSKRLPIGQFFSISSILIAVLAVVLVGKGVAALQEAGWVAQTLVDVPRIEWLGMYPSWQSLLAQLTVAVAAAIGFFMNVRSVPAPAANIR
;
A
#
# COMPACT_ATOMS: atom_id res chain seq x y z
N GLU A 1 -13.47 -5.97 -23.15
CA GLU A 1 -12.10 -5.41 -23.21
C GLU A 1 -11.16 -6.26 -24.05
N VAL A 2 -10.84 -7.52 -23.67
CA VAL A 2 -9.88 -8.37 -24.43
C VAL A 2 -10.24 -8.53 -25.93
N PHE A 3 -11.53 -8.67 -26.27
CA PHE A 3 -11.99 -8.75 -27.67
C PHE A 3 -11.67 -7.49 -28.48
N GLU A 4 -11.86 -6.31 -27.88
CA GLU A 4 -11.56 -5.01 -28.49
C GLU A 4 -10.05 -4.84 -28.69
N THR A 5 -9.24 -5.28 -27.72
CA THR A 5 -7.78 -5.23 -27.84
C THR A 5 -7.26 -6.12 -28.97
N ILE A 6 -7.85 -7.31 -29.17
CA ILE A 6 -7.48 -8.21 -30.26
C ILE A 6 -7.85 -7.61 -31.62
N LEU A 7 -9.08 -7.07 -31.76
CA LEU A 7 -9.49 -6.41 -33.02
C LEU A 7 -8.63 -5.18 -33.33
N PHE A 8 -8.29 -4.39 -32.31
CA PHE A 8 -7.38 -3.27 -32.45
C PHE A 8 -6.00 -3.70 -32.96
N PHE A 9 -5.41 -4.77 -32.42
CA PHE A 9 -4.12 -5.29 -32.90
C PHE A 9 -4.19 -5.83 -34.33
N ILE A 10 -5.28 -6.52 -34.70
CA ILE A 10 -5.47 -7.03 -36.08
C ILE A 10 -5.58 -5.87 -37.06
N ALA A 11 -6.34 -4.82 -36.73
CA ALA A 11 -6.48 -3.63 -37.57
C ALA A 11 -5.13 -2.92 -37.78
N MET A 12 -4.40 -2.68 -36.69
CA MET A 12 -3.11 -1.98 -36.71
C MET A 12 -2.02 -2.75 -37.48
N TRP A 13 -2.07 -4.09 -37.44
CA TRP A 13 -1.17 -4.94 -38.21
C TRP A 13 -1.45 -4.89 -39.72
N SER A 14 -2.73 -4.76 -40.10
CA SER A 14 -3.16 -4.72 -41.50
C SER A 14 -2.75 -3.43 -42.24
N GLU A 15 -2.59 -2.30 -41.55
CA GLU A 15 -2.21 -1.01 -42.13
C GLU A 15 -0.70 -0.83 -42.40
N HIS A 16 0.04 -1.93 -42.64
CA HIS A 16 1.50 -1.91 -42.91
C HIS A 16 2.41 -1.44 -41.75
N ASN A 17 1.87 -1.24 -40.55
CA ASN A 17 2.62 -0.81 -39.36
C ASN A 17 3.16 -1.97 -38.49
N GLY A 18 3.18 -3.21 -39.02
CA GLY A 18 3.61 -4.40 -38.27
C GLY A 18 5.03 -4.29 -37.69
N THR A 19 5.94 -3.61 -38.39
CA THR A 19 7.30 -3.34 -37.91
C THR A 19 7.33 -2.42 -36.68
N ALA A 20 6.47 -1.40 -36.64
CA ALA A 20 6.34 -0.50 -35.49
C ALA A 20 5.77 -1.22 -34.26
N ILE A 21 4.84 -2.15 -34.47
CA ILE A 21 4.27 -2.98 -33.38
C ILE A 21 5.35 -3.89 -32.79
N VAL A 22 6.14 -4.57 -33.63
CA VAL A 22 7.26 -5.41 -33.18
C VAL A 22 8.34 -4.58 -32.49
N ALA A 23 8.68 -3.40 -33.04
CA ALA A 23 9.63 -2.48 -32.42
C ALA A 23 9.13 -2.00 -31.04
N GLY A 24 7.85 -1.68 -30.90
CA GLY A 24 7.21 -1.35 -29.63
C GLY A 24 7.26 -2.49 -28.62
N LEU A 25 7.00 -3.73 -29.07
CA LEU A 25 7.11 -4.92 -28.22
C LEU A 25 8.54 -5.14 -27.71
N ILE A 26 9.53 -4.99 -28.58
CA ILE A 26 10.94 -5.11 -28.22
C ILE A 26 11.35 -3.99 -27.26
N ALA A 27 10.98 -2.75 -27.55
CA ALA A 27 11.28 -1.59 -26.69
C ALA A 27 10.62 -1.71 -25.31
N GLY A 28 9.36 -2.14 -25.26
CA GLY A 28 8.62 -2.39 -24.03
C GLY A 28 9.26 -3.52 -23.22
N SER A 29 9.54 -4.66 -23.87
CA SER A 29 10.22 -5.80 -23.23
C SER A 29 11.60 -5.43 -22.69
N ALA A 30 12.39 -4.67 -23.47
CA ALA A 30 13.71 -4.21 -23.07
C ALA A 30 13.64 -3.24 -21.89
N SER A 31 12.68 -2.32 -21.90
CA SER A 31 12.43 -1.39 -20.78
C SER A 31 12.03 -2.14 -19.52
N LEU A 32 11.13 -3.12 -19.64
CA LEU A 32 10.72 -3.97 -18.52
C LEU A 32 11.90 -4.77 -17.95
N ALA A 33 12.72 -5.35 -18.82
CA ALA A 33 13.93 -6.08 -18.44
C ALA A 33 14.94 -5.17 -17.74
N ALA A 34 15.12 -3.93 -18.21
CA ALA A 34 15.98 -2.95 -17.57
C ALA A 34 15.48 -2.59 -16.16
N VAL A 35 14.18 -2.27 -16.02
CA VAL A 35 13.57 -2.00 -14.71
C VAL A 35 13.70 -3.21 -13.79
N ALA A 36 13.38 -4.41 -14.26
CA ALA A 36 13.52 -5.64 -13.49
C ALA A 36 14.97 -5.89 -13.06
N TYR A 37 15.95 -5.68 -13.95
CA TYR A 37 17.37 -5.78 -13.64
C TYR A 37 17.79 -4.80 -12.54
N TRP A 38 17.38 -3.53 -12.66
CA TRP A 38 17.65 -2.51 -11.64
C TRP A 38 17.00 -2.87 -10.30
N MET A 39 15.74 -3.33 -10.32
CA MET A 39 15.00 -3.74 -9.13
C MET A 39 15.67 -4.94 -8.44
N LEU A 40 16.09 -5.95 -9.20
CA LEU A 40 16.81 -7.12 -8.68
C LEU A 40 18.21 -6.76 -8.17
N ARG A 41 18.90 -5.84 -8.83
CA ARG A 41 20.24 -5.39 -8.41
C ARG A 41 20.18 -4.52 -7.15
N LEU A 42 19.16 -3.67 -7.00
CA LEU A 42 18.87 -2.95 -5.75
C LEU A 42 18.46 -3.91 -4.64
N SER A 43 17.62 -4.92 -4.93
CA SER A 43 17.14 -5.91 -3.96
C SER A 43 18.26 -6.67 -3.26
N LYS A 44 19.40 -6.92 -3.91
CA LYS A 44 20.58 -7.56 -3.27
C LYS A 44 21.17 -6.74 -2.11
N ARG A 45 20.84 -5.45 -1.99
CA ARG A 45 21.24 -4.58 -0.87
C ARG A 45 20.07 -4.18 0.03
N LEU A 46 18.85 -4.69 -0.17
CA LEU A 46 17.75 -4.39 0.72
C LEU A 46 17.83 -5.29 1.96
N PRO A 47 18.13 -4.75 3.16
CA PRO A 47 17.92 -5.48 4.40
C PRO A 47 16.42 -5.76 4.51
N ILE A 48 16.00 -6.99 4.19
CA ILE A 48 14.60 -7.43 4.15
C ILE A 48 13.88 -7.05 5.46
N GLY A 49 14.60 -7.09 6.59
CA GLY A 49 14.09 -6.61 7.87
C GLY A 49 13.70 -5.13 7.88
N GLN A 50 14.50 -4.22 7.32
CA GLN A 50 14.15 -2.79 7.29
C GLN A 50 13.02 -2.49 6.31
N PHE A 51 12.99 -3.14 5.15
CA PHE A 51 11.88 -2.99 4.20
C PHE A 51 10.56 -3.42 4.82
N PHE A 52 10.55 -4.57 5.52
CA PHE A 52 9.36 -5.05 6.20
C PHE A 52 8.97 -4.15 7.38
N SER A 53 9.93 -3.62 8.14
CA SER A 53 9.66 -2.67 9.22
C SER A 53 9.00 -1.39 8.69
N ILE A 54 9.56 -0.77 7.64
CA ILE A 54 8.99 0.43 7.03
C ILE A 54 7.59 0.15 6.45
N SER A 55 7.45 -0.98 5.74
CA SER A 55 6.15 -1.41 5.20
C SER A 55 5.12 -1.62 6.32
N SER A 56 5.49 -2.25 7.43
CA SER A 56 4.60 -2.46 8.57
C SER A 56 4.14 -1.16 9.22
N ILE A 57 5.03 -0.15 9.31
CA ILE A 57 4.68 1.19 9.80
C ILE A 57 3.69 1.84 8.83
N LEU A 58 3.94 1.75 7.53
CA LEU A 58 3.04 2.32 6.51
C LEU A 58 1.66 1.68 6.56
N ILE A 59 1.59 0.35 6.68
CA ILE A 59 0.33 -0.41 6.82
C ILE A 59 -0.39 -0.02 8.12
N ALA A 60 0.33 0.13 9.23
CA ALA A 60 -0.23 0.56 10.51
C ALA A 60 -0.86 1.96 10.41
N VAL A 61 -0.16 2.91 9.78
CA VAL A 61 -0.70 4.26 9.52
C VAL A 61 -1.95 4.19 8.65
N LEU A 62 -1.91 3.40 7.57
CA LEU A 62 -3.04 3.25 6.65
C LEU A 62 -4.26 2.65 7.36
N ALA A 63 -4.07 1.68 8.26
CA ALA A 63 -5.14 1.09 9.06
C ALA A 63 -5.83 2.15 9.94
N VAL A 64 -5.07 3.03 10.60
CA VAL A 64 -5.61 4.13 11.41
C VAL A 64 -6.43 5.10 10.55
N VAL A 65 -5.94 5.45 9.35
CA VAL A 65 -6.66 6.32 8.41
C VAL A 65 -7.96 5.67 7.93
N LEU A 66 -7.93 4.38 7.57
CA LEU A 66 -9.09 3.63 7.09
C LEU A 66 -10.17 3.52 8.15
N VAL A 67 -9.80 3.32 9.42
CA VAL A 67 -10.76 3.29 10.53
C VAL A 67 -11.44 4.64 10.71
N GLY A 68 -10.69 5.74 10.68
CA GLY A 68 -11.27 7.08 10.77
C GLY A 68 -12.28 7.36 9.65
N LYS A 69 -11.90 7.03 8.41
CA LYS A 69 -12.79 7.15 7.24
C LYS A 69 -13.99 6.21 7.29
N GLY A 70 -13.81 4.98 7.77
CA GLY A 70 -14.88 4.01 7.93
C GLY A 70 -15.93 4.44 8.95
N VAL A 71 -15.49 4.96 10.11
CA VAL A 71 -16.41 5.49 11.12
C VAL A 71 -17.16 6.72 10.59
N ALA A 72 -16.48 7.61 9.86
CA ALA A 72 -17.14 8.75 9.23
C ALA A 72 -18.20 8.32 8.20
N ALA A 73 -17.92 7.31 7.38
CA ALA A 73 -18.89 6.76 6.44
C ALA A 73 -20.12 6.16 7.15
N LEU A 74 -19.93 5.51 8.30
CA LEU A 74 -21.05 5.00 9.12
C LEU A 74 -21.88 6.13 9.76
N GLN A 75 -21.23 7.25 10.08
CA GLN A 75 -21.91 8.44 10.58
C GLN A 75 -22.70 9.15 9.46
N GLU A 76 -22.15 9.24 8.26
CA GLU A 76 -22.85 9.76 7.06
C GLU A 76 -24.04 8.87 6.67
N ALA A 77 -23.92 7.56 6.85
CA ALA A 77 -25.01 6.60 6.65
C ALA A 77 -26.09 6.66 7.75
N GLY A 78 -25.90 7.46 8.81
CA GLY A 78 -26.85 7.61 9.92
C GLY A 78 -26.87 6.45 10.92
N TRP A 79 -25.95 5.49 10.82
CA TRP A 79 -25.88 4.32 11.70
C TRP A 79 -25.15 4.61 13.02
N VAL A 80 -24.30 5.63 13.05
CA VAL A 80 -23.52 6.04 14.23
C VAL A 80 -23.83 7.51 14.56
N ALA A 81 -24.25 7.77 15.80
CA ALA A 81 -24.57 9.13 16.25
C ALA A 81 -23.33 10.03 16.20
N GLN A 82 -23.44 11.24 15.66
CA GLN A 82 -22.36 12.23 15.62
C GLN A 82 -22.36 13.06 16.90
N THR A 83 -21.29 13.01 17.69
CA THR A 83 -21.08 13.96 18.81
C THR A 83 -19.92 14.88 18.45
N LEU A 84 -20.25 16.10 18.02
CA LEU A 84 -19.25 17.05 17.53
C LEU A 84 -18.32 17.50 18.66
N VAL A 85 -17.03 17.52 18.35
CA VAL A 85 -15.94 17.98 19.22
C VAL A 85 -15.15 19.05 18.49
N ASP A 86 -14.66 20.05 19.22
CA ASP A 86 -13.93 21.20 18.68
C ASP A 86 -12.46 20.83 18.35
N VAL A 87 -12.28 19.99 17.33
CA VAL A 87 -10.98 19.53 16.82
C VAL A 87 -10.92 19.76 15.30
N PRO A 88 -9.78 20.20 14.74
CA PRO A 88 -9.63 20.44 13.31
C PRO A 88 -9.88 19.17 12.49
N ARG A 89 -10.77 19.26 11.50
CA ARG A 89 -11.08 18.19 10.55
C ARG A 89 -9.97 18.06 9.51
N ILE A 90 -9.36 16.88 9.43
CA ILE A 90 -8.31 16.57 8.43
C ILE A 90 -8.70 15.30 7.68
N GLU A 91 -9.38 15.46 6.54
CA GLU A 91 -9.90 14.35 5.72
C GLU A 91 -8.81 13.37 5.24
N TRP A 92 -7.63 13.88 4.92
CA TRP A 92 -6.51 13.08 4.44
C TRP A 92 -5.99 12.09 5.50
N LEU A 93 -6.03 12.50 6.77
CA LEU A 93 -5.68 11.67 7.93
C LEU A 93 -6.87 10.87 8.49
N GLY A 94 -8.07 11.07 7.94
CA GLY A 94 -9.29 10.48 8.47
C GLY A 94 -9.69 11.01 9.85
N MET A 95 -9.17 12.18 10.26
CA MET A 95 -9.57 12.83 11.51
C MET A 95 -10.87 13.59 11.29
N TYR A 96 -11.94 13.06 11.87
CA TYR A 96 -13.24 13.71 11.91
C TYR A 96 -13.51 14.25 13.32
N PRO A 97 -14.23 15.38 13.45
CA PRO A 97 -14.52 16.01 14.73
C PRO A 97 -15.62 15.24 15.49
N SER A 98 -15.40 13.95 15.78
CA SER A 98 -16.34 13.10 16.49
C SER A 98 -15.63 12.17 17.48
N TRP A 99 -16.18 12.04 18.70
CA TRP A 99 -15.59 11.19 19.75
C TRP A 99 -15.47 9.72 19.31
N GLN A 100 -16.41 9.20 18.52
CA GLN A 100 -16.34 7.81 18.06
C GLN A 100 -15.20 7.57 17.08
N SER A 101 -14.96 8.49 16.15
CA SER A 101 -13.87 8.33 15.18
C SER A 101 -12.51 8.44 15.87
N LEU A 102 -12.35 9.40 16.79
CA LEU A 102 -11.13 9.57 17.58
C LEU A 102 -10.84 8.34 18.47
N LEU A 103 -11.85 7.81 19.18
CA LEU A 103 -11.67 6.61 20.01
C LEU A 103 -11.36 5.36 19.17
N ALA A 104 -12.02 5.20 18.01
CA ALA A 104 -11.74 4.08 17.12
C ALA A 104 -10.31 4.14 16.54
N GLN A 105 -9.88 5.32 16.08
CA GLN A 105 -8.51 5.55 15.62
C GLN A 105 -7.49 5.32 16.73
N LEU A 106 -7.75 5.80 17.95
CA LEU A 106 -6.87 5.61 19.11
C LEU A 106 -6.75 4.13 19.47
N THR A 107 -7.86 3.39 19.46
CA THR A 107 -7.87 1.95 19.76
C THR A 107 -7.00 1.18 18.75
N VAL A 108 -7.12 1.48 17.46
CA VAL A 108 -6.30 0.84 16.41
C VAL A 108 -4.84 1.27 16.50
N ALA A 109 -4.57 2.54 16.79
CA ALA A 109 -3.20 3.04 16.98
C ALA A 109 -2.51 2.33 18.16
N VAL A 110 -3.21 2.16 19.29
CA VAL A 110 -2.70 1.43 20.45
C VAL A 110 -2.48 -0.04 20.13
N ALA A 111 -3.44 -0.71 19.47
CA ALA A 111 -3.27 -2.11 19.06
C ALA A 111 -2.09 -2.31 18.11
N ALA A 112 -1.93 -1.41 17.13
CA ALA A 112 -0.79 -1.43 16.22
C ALA A 112 0.54 -1.17 16.94
N ALA A 113 0.57 -0.23 17.90
CA ALA A 113 1.75 0.03 18.71
C ALA A 113 2.13 -1.21 19.54
N ILE A 114 1.18 -1.83 20.24
CA ILE A 114 1.42 -3.06 21.02
C ILE A 114 1.96 -4.18 20.12
N GLY A 115 1.31 -4.41 18.97
CA GLY A 115 1.74 -5.40 17.99
C GLY A 115 3.17 -5.14 17.50
N PHE A 116 3.51 -3.88 17.23
CA PHE A 116 4.86 -3.49 16.83
C PHE A 116 5.88 -3.72 17.95
N PHE A 117 5.58 -3.30 19.19
CA PHE A 117 6.46 -3.51 20.35
C PHE A 117 6.71 -5.00 20.65
N MET A 118 5.70 -5.85 20.50
CA MET A 118 5.85 -7.30 20.65
C MET A 118 6.71 -7.90 19.53
N ASN A 119 6.50 -7.47 18.28
CA ASN A 119 7.26 -7.94 17.13
C ASN A 119 8.76 -7.59 17.23
N VAL A 120 9.09 -6.37 17.68
CA VAL A 120 10.48 -5.91 17.87
C VAL A 120 11.21 -6.71 18.96
N ARG A 121 10.51 -7.13 20.01
CA ARG A 121 11.08 -7.93 21.12
C ARG A 121 11.26 -9.41 20.78
N SER A 122 10.65 -9.88 19.69
CA SER A 122 10.62 -11.31 19.33
C SER A 122 11.79 -11.75 18.45
N VAL A 123 12.81 -10.90 18.22
CA VAL A 123 14.06 -11.33 17.57
C VAL A 123 14.93 -12.02 18.63
N PRO A 124 15.01 -13.37 18.67
CA PRO A 124 15.84 -14.06 19.63
C PRO A 124 17.30 -13.79 19.24
N ALA A 125 18.12 -13.40 20.22
CA ALA A 125 19.56 -13.26 20.02
C ALA A 125 20.11 -14.53 19.36
N PRO A 126 20.97 -14.44 18.33
CA PRO A 126 21.62 -15.61 17.76
C PRO A 126 22.31 -16.36 18.89
N ALA A 127 21.88 -17.59 19.14
CA ALA A 127 22.56 -18.47 20.07
C ALA A 127 24.00 -18.62 19.59
N ALA A 128 24.91 -17.89 20.24
CA ALA A 128 26.33 -18.05 20.10
C ALA A 128 26.72 -19.41 20.70
N ASN A 129 26.47 -20.48 19.95
CA ASN A 129 27.05 -21.79 20.28
C ASN A 129 28.40 -21.90 19.56
N ILE A 130 29.42 -21.49 20.29
CA ILE A 130 30.81 -21.86 20.04
C ILE A 130 30.96 -23.26 20.64
N ARG A 131 31.06 -24.28 19.78
CA ARG A 131 31.89 -25.49 19.96
C ARG A 131 31.93 -26.33 18.70
#